data_AF-A0A814RVF9-F1
#
_entry.id   AF-A0A814RVF9-F1
#
_cell.length_a   1.000
_cell.length_b   1.000
_cell.length_c   1.000
_cell.angle_alpha   90.00
_cell.angle_beta   90.00
_cell.angle_gamma   90.00
#
_symmetry.space_group_name_H-M   'P 1'
#
loop_
_entity.id
_entity.type
_entity.pdbx_description
1 polymer ?
#
loop_
_entity_poly.entity_id
_entity_poly.type
_entity_poly.pdbx_seq_one_letter_code
_entity_poly.pdbx_strand_id
1 'polypeptide(L)'
;MVRFTIEGTPITVAYGYDEGLSDYFLSVYDKRLEIKDDGGGSYFDLHTGKIGFGMRVSIETIRVYLARYGVPKKKIQELFSGKYSEKNQKLQENQKEFSIPKSGIICNKSGCNQDWINHKLICDALPYPVKSQSQQSVYGIYLPEDNDKPIFVSVSFKMVYDKEDNTHYQRLDKESFLGKDAFTSSSVMARNPLNPQRVMQNMLVISYRDHFLKDGKSKTNKTVYNMTKGKLLHDWRGPILVTKAEGLNIIDFHNYIDIDSSDFSDLFDFFLSYG
;
A
#
# COMPACT_ATOMS: atom_id res chain seq x y z
N MET A 1 -9.64 2.70 -32.05
CA MET A 1 -8.65 1.82 -31.43
C MET A 1 -7.47 1.51 -32.35
N VAL A 2 -6.25 1.88 -31.94
CA VAL A 2 -5.00 1.41 -32.54
C VAL A 2 -4.46 0.29 -31.66
N ARG A 3 -4.13 -0.86 -32.25
CA ARG A 3 -3.63 -2.05 -31.56
C ARG A 3 -2.41 -2.63 -32.27
N PHE A 4 -1.40 -2.98 -31.49
CA PHE A 4 -0.20 -3.69 -31.91
C PHE A 4 -0.13 -5.00 -31.14
N THR A 5 0.49 -6.02 -31.74
CA THR A 5 0.72 -7.31 -31.10
C THR A 5 2.16 -7.74 -31.27
N ILE A 6 2.77 -8.25 -30.20
CA ILE A 6 4.02 -9.01 -30.22
C ILE A 6 3.62 -10.46 -30.03
N GLU A 7 3.68 -11.23 -31.11
CA GLU A 7 3.44 -12.67 -31.08
C GLU A 7 4.62 -13.35 -30.41
N GLY A 8 4.33 -14.19 -29.42
CA GLY A 8 5.33 -14.96 -28.70
C GLY A 8 4.71 -16.23 -28.10
N THR A 9 5.53 -17.28 -28.03
CA THR A 9 5.16 -18.53 -27.35
C THR A 9 6.04 -18.67 -26.12
N PRO A 10 5.49 -18.76 -24.90
CA PRO A 10 4.06 -18.89 -24.57
C PRO A 10 3.31 -17.57 -24.34
N ILE A 11 3.99 -16.41 -24.45
CA ILE A 11 3.43 -15.10 -24.08
C ILE A 11 3.14 -14.25 -25.32
N THR A 12 1.90 -13.80 -25.46
CA THR A 12 1.47 -12.82 -26.47
C THR A 12 1.17 -11.48 -25.81
N VAL A 13 1.65 -10.38 -26.38
CA VAL A 13 1.48 -9.03 -25.83
C VAL A 13 0.72 -8.17 -26.82
N ALA A 14 -0.45 -7.65 -26.43
CA ALA A 14 -1.20 -6.66 -27.19
C ALA A 14 -1.15 -5.30 -26.49
N TYR A 15 -0.91 -4.22 -27.22
CA TYR A 15 -0.87 -2.88 -26.67
C TYR A 15 -1.36 -1.83 -27.66
N GLY A 16 -1.72 -0.66 -27.17
CA GLY A 16 -2.17 0.39 -28.06
C GLY A 16 -2.90 1.50 -27.34
N TYR A 17 -3.79 2.17 -28.06
CA TYR A 17 -4.63 3.22 -27.51
C TYR A 17 -6.03 3.19 -28.13
N ASP A 18 -7.01 3.69 -27.38
CA ASP A 18 -8.35 3.90 -27.90
C ASP A 18 -8.85 5.30 -27.57
N GLU A 19 -9.53 5.91 -28.54
CA GLU A 19 -10.07 7.26 -28.40
C GLU A 19 -11.41 7.17 -27.66
N GLY A 20 -11.38 7.19 -26.34
CA GLY A 20 -12.59 7.28 -25.52
C GLY A 20 -12.44 6.69 -24.14
N LEU A 21 -12.38 5.36 -24.05
CA LEU A 21 -12.60 4.64 -22.79
C LEU A 21 -11.29 4.41 -22.01
N SER A 22 -10.35 3.69 -22.62
CA SER A 22 -9.15 3.14 -21.97
C SER A 22 -7.88 3.97 -22.18
N ASP A 23 -7.93 5.02 -23.02
CA ASP A 23 -6.80 5.88 -23.40
C ASP A 23 -5.61 5.04 -23.92
N TYR A 24 -4.69 4.56 -23.08
CA TYR A 24 -3.68 3.56 -23.43
C TYR A 24 -3.96 2.22 -22.76
N PHE A 25 -3.65 1.11 -23.43
CA PHE A 25 -3.79 -0.23 -22.86
C PHE A 25 -2.60 -1.15 -23.15
N LEU A 26 -2.44 -2.14 -22.28
CA LEU A 26 -1.54 -3.28 -22.39
C LEU A 26 -2.31 -4.52 -21.94
N SER A 27 -2.24 -5.58 -22.72
CA SER A 27 -2.82 -6.89 -22.42
C SER A 27 -1.74 -7.94 -22.68
N VAL A 28 -1.47 -8.78 -21.70
CA VAL A 28 -0.49 -9.86 -21.79
C VAL A 28 -1.20 -11.17 -21.56
N TYR A 29 -1.12 -12.06 -22.53
CA TYR A 29 -1.68 -13.40 -22.46
C TYR A 29 -0.56 -14.42 -22.32
N ASP A 30 -0.62 -15.28 -21.29
CA ASP A 30 0.31 -16.40 -21.12
C ASP A 30 -0.42 -17.72 -21.24
N LYS A 31 -0.13 -18.46 -22.32
CA LYS A 31 -0.76 -19.75 -22.61
C LYS A 31 -0.51 -20.81 -21.53
N ARG A 32 0.55 -20.66 -20.72
CA ARG A 32 0.82 -21.60 -19.61
C ARG A 32 -0.16 -21.47 -18.46
N LEU A 33 -0.83 -20.33 -18.35
CA LEU A 33 -1.81 -20.02 -17.31
C LEU A 33 -3.25 -20.32 -17.75
N GLU A 34 -3.43 -20.85 -18.97
CA GLU A 34 -4.73 -21.21 -19.49
C GLU A 34 -5.30 -22.43 -18.76
N ILE A 35 -6.32 -22.20 -17.92
CA ILE A 35 -7.11 -23.25 -17.27
C ILE A 35 -8.24 -23.62 -18.24
N LYS A 36 -8.44 -24.93 -18.47
CA LYS A 36 -9.29 -25.46 -19.56
C LYS A 36 -10.79 -25.17 -19.45
N ASP A 37 -11.29 -24.74 -18.29
CA ASP A 37 -12.73 -24.82 -18.00
C ASP A 37 -13.43 -23.49 -17.65
N ASP A 38 -12.74 -22.34 -17.57
CA ASP A 38 -13.41 -21.06 -17.24
C ASP A 38 -12.93 -19.82 -18.04
N GLY A 39 -11.88 -19.93 -18.86
CA GLY A 39 -11.41 -18.86 -19.74
C GLY A 39 -10.92 -17.58 -19.04
N GLY A 40 -10.79 -17.58 -17.70
CA GLY A 40 -10.62 -16.36 -16.91
C GLY A 40 -9.22 -16.04 -16.41
N GLY A 41 -8.24 -16.95 -16.55
CA GLY A 41 -6.99 -16.90 -15.77
C GLY A 41 -5.71 -16.43 -16.48
N SER A 42 -5.74 -16.16 -17.79
CA SER A 42 -4.51 -16.05 -18.60
C SER A 42 -4.12 -14.62 -19.00
N TYR A 43 -4.91 -13.61 -18.62
CA TYR A 43 -4.70 -12.22 -19.03
C TYR A 43 -4.20 -11.33 -17.89
N PHE A 44 -3.17 -10.54 -18.19
CA PHE A 44 -2.72 -9.40 -17.40
C PHE A 44 -3.00 -8.11 -18.18
N ASP A 45 -4.03 -7.38 -17.76
CA ASP A 45 -4.53 -6.20 -18.47
C ASP A 45 -4.29 -4.92 -17.66
N LEU A 46 -3.78 -3.88 -18.31
CA LEU A 46 -3.59 -2.53 -17.78
C LEU A 46 -4.23 -1.50 -18.71
N HIS A 47 -4.76 -0.42 -18.15
CA HIS A 47 -5.25 0.73 -18.92
C HIS A 47 -5.03 2.07 -18.21
N THR A 48 -5.04 3.19 -18.92
CA THR A 48 -4.87 4.53 -18.31
C THR A 48 -6.17 5.35 -18.26
N GLY A 49 -7.15 4.99 -19.09
CA GLY A 49 -8.43 5.67 -19.21
C GLY A 49 -9.37 5.41 -18.04
N LYS A 50 -10.51 6.11 -18.03
CA LYS A 50 -11.51 5.99 -16.95
C LYS A 50 -12.22 4.63 -16.96
N ILE A 51 -12.29 3.97 -18.12
CA ILE A 51 -12.98 2.70 -18.32
C ILE A 51 -12.05 1.78 -19.13
N GLY A 52 -11.84 0.54 -18.70
CA GLY A 52 -11.00 -0.42 -19.41
C GLY A 52 -11.03 -1.79 -18.75
N PHE A 53 -10.45 -2.78 -19.42
CA PHE A 53 -10.24 -4.11 -18.86
C PHE A 53 -8.95 -4.13 -18.04
N GLY A 54 -9.01 -4.82 -16.90
CA GLY A 54 -7.87 -4.94 -15.99
C GLY A 54 -7.68 -3.76 -15.06
N MET A 55 -6.42 -3.49 -14.70
CA MET A 55 -6.06 -2.51 -13.68
C MET A 55 -5.81 -1.12 -14.30
N ARG A 56 -6.46 -0.11 -13.74
CA ARG A 56 -6.19 1.29 -14.11
C ARG A 56 -4.85 1.76 -13.53
N VAL A 57 -3.96 2.26 -14.37
CA VAL A 57 -2.61 2.71 -14.00
C VAL A 57 -2.27 4.08 -14.59
N SER A 58 -1.17 4.70 -14.11
CA SER A 58 -0.63 5.91 -14.74
C SER A 58 0.07 5.61 -16.06
N ILE A 59 0.35 6.67 -16.83
CA ILE A 59 1.07 6.57 -18.09
C ILE A 59 2.53 6.16 -17.88
N GLU A 60 3.14 6.60 -16.78
CA GLU A 60 4.48 6.19 -16.37
C GLU A 60 4.51 4.69 -16.10
N THR A 61 3.52 4.17 -15.36
CA THR A 61 3.42 2.74 -15.06
C THR A 61 3.21 1.91 -16.32
N ILE A 62 2.28 2.30 -17.21
CA ILE A 62 2.07 1.53 -18.45
C ILE A 62 3.32 1.53 -19.34
N ARG A 63 4.11 2.62 -19.38
CA ARG A 63 5.40 2.68 -20.09
C ARG A 63 6.42 1.68 -19.55
N VAL A 64 6.51 1.54 -18.22
CA VAL A 64 7.41 0.57 -17.57
C VAL A 64 7.02 -0.84 -17.98
N TYR A 65 5.73 -1.18 -17.94
CA TYR A 65 5.27 -2.53 -18.32
C TYR A 65 5.40 -2.81 -19.82
N LEU A 66 5.14 -1.83 -20.70
CA LEU A 66 5.41 -1.96 -22.14
C LEU A 66 6.88 -2.32 -22.39
N ALA A 67 7.81 -1.64 -21.73
CA ALA A 67 9.23 -1.94 -21.85
C ALA A 67 9.58 -3.33 -21.29
N ARG A 68 9.01 -3.71 -20.15
CA ARG A 68 9.24 -5.00 -19.49
C ARG A 68 8.78 -6.18 -20.34
N TYR A 69 7.69 -6.02 -21.08
CA TYR A 69 7.15 -7.03 -22.00
C TYR A 69 7.71 -6.93 -23.43
N GLY A 70 8.86 -6.26 -23.60
CA GLY A 70 9.63 -6.31 -24.83
C GLY A 70 9.17 -5.35 -25.93
N VAL A 71 8.30 -4.38 -25.64
CA VAL A 71 7.94 -3.35 -26.63
C VAL A 71 9.16 -2.46 -26.89
N PRO A 72 9.61 -2.32 -28.16
CA PRO A 72 10.79 -1.52 -28.46
C PRO A 72 10.63 -0.07 -28.00
N LYS A 73 11.69 0.51 -27.42
CA LYS A 73 11.68 1.90 -26.91
C LYS A 73 11.17 2.92 -27.95
N LYS A 74 11.53 2.74 -29.23
CA LYS A 74 11.03 3.57 -30.34
C LYS A 74 9.51 3.48 -30.50
N LYS A 75 8.93 2.28 -30.39
CA LYS A 75 7.47 2.08 -30.46
C LYS A 75 6.75 2.66 -29.27
N ILE A 76 7.33 2.57 -28.08
CA ILE A 76 6.82 3.26 -26.89
C ILE A 76 6.81 4.77 -27.12
N GLN A 77 7.90 5.34 -27.63
CA GLN A 77 7.97 6.78 -27.94
C GLN A 77 6.93 7.20 -28.98
N GLU A 78 6.79 6.46 -30.09
CA GLU A 78 5.77 6.68 -31.12
C GLU A 78 4.35 6.63 -30.55
N LEU A 79 4.07 5.69 -29.64
CA LEU A 79 2.76 5.52 -29.00
C LEU A 79 2.34 6.77 -28.22
N PHE A 80 3.29 7.43 -27.54
CA PHE A 80 3.02 8.58 -26.68
C PHE A 80 3.31 9.94 -27.33
N SER A 81 3.97 10.00 -28.49
CA SER A 81 4.36 11.26 -29.13
C SER A 81 3.20 12.01 -29.78
N GLY A 82 2.09 11.34 -30.13
CA GLY A 82 0.97 11.93 -30.87
C GLY A 82 -0.10 12.63 -30.04
N LYS A 83 -0.29 12.25 -28.76
CA LYS A 83 -1.37 12.79 -27.90
C LYS A 83 -0.91 13.44 -26.61
N TYR A 84 0.29 13.09 -26.13
CA TYR A 84 0.77 13.52 -24.81
C TYR A 84 1.55 14.84 -24.83
N SER A 85 2.00 15.28 -26.00
CA SER A 85 2.70 16.57 -26.20
C SER A 85 1.75 17.77 -26.04
N GLU A 86 0.55 17.72 -26.62
CA GLU A 86 -0.41 18.83 -26.58
C GLU A 86 -1.07 19.03 -25.20
N LYS A 87 -1.31 17.96 -24.44
CA LYS A 87 -1.90 18.05 -23.09
C LYS A 87 -0.92 18.60 -22.03
N ASN A 88 0.38 18.36 -22.19
CA ASN A 88 1.39 18.82 -21.22
C ASN A 88 1.81 20.28 -21.41
N GLN A 89 1.76 20.84 -22.63
CA GLN A 89 2.02 22.28 -22.83
C GLN A 89 1.05 23.16 -22.03
N LYS A 90 -0.23 22.77 -21.92
CA LYS A 90 -1.23 23.49 -21.11
C LYS A 90 -1.07 23.33 -19.59
N LEU A 91 -0.34 22.31 -19.12
CA LEU A 91 -0.11 22.05 -17.69
C LEU A 91 1.17 22.71 -17.17
N GLN A 92 2.19 22.89 -18.03
CA GLN A 92 3.46 23.49 -17.65
C GLN A 92 3.45 25.02 -17.54
N GLU A 93 2.51 25.72 -18.17
CA GLU A 93 2.38 27.19 -18.06
C GLU A 93 1.93 27.69 -16.66
N ASN A 94 1.47 26.79 -15.78
CA ASN A 94 0.87 27.15 -14.48
C ASN A 94 1.72 26.91 -13.23
N GLN A 95 3.01 26.57 -13.36
CA GLN A 95 3.88 26.35 -12.19
C GLN A 95 5.11 27.28 -12.23
N LYS A 96 5.01 28.42 -11.51
CA LYS A 96 6.16 29.28 -11.20
C LYS A 96 6.92 28.77 -9.98
N GLU A 97 8.24 28.87 -10.08
CA GLU A 97 9.27 28.42 -9.15
C GLU A 97 9.23 29.09 -7.76
N PHE A 98 9.60 28.34 -6.72
CA PHE A 98 10.05 28.90 -5.44
C PHE A 98 11.27 28.13 -4.90
N SER A 99 12.24 28.92 -4.40
CA SER A 99 13.55 28.50 -3.87
C SER A 99 13.53 28.18 -2.37
N ILE A 100 14.52 27.37 -1.95
CA ILE A 100 14.66 26.63 -0.68
C ILE A 100 15.47 27.42 0.37
N PRO A 101 15.24 27.19 1.69
CA PRO A 101 16.33 27.15 2.67
C PRO A 101 16.50 25.77 3.35
N LYS A 102 17.76 25.49 3.72
CA LYS A 102 18.33 24.22 4.20
C LYS A 102 18.07 24.00 5.70
N SER A 103 17.65 22.78 6.09
CA SER A 103 18.34 21.90 7.06
C SER A 103 17.41 20.79 7.60
N GLY A 104 17.88 19.53 7.62
CA GLY A 104 17.38 18.45 8.49
C GLY A 104 16.68 17.26 7.79
N ILE A 105 17.40 16.13 7.66
CA ILE A 105 16.96 14.79 7.23
C ILE A 105 16.42 14.71 5.79
N ILE A 106 17.23 14.13 4.90
CA ILE A 106 17.01 14.12 3.45
C ILE A 106 15.88 13.13 3.10
N CYS A 107 14.66 13.62 2.78
CA CYS A 107 13.83 12.96 1.76
C CYS A 107 14.61 13.07 0.46
N ASN A 108 15.18 11.96 -0.02
CA ASN A 108 15.88 11.98 -1.29
C ASN A 108 14.83 12.23 -2.39
N LYS A 109 15.00 13.33 -3.13
CA LYS A 109 14.01 13.90 -4.07
C LYS A 109 13.46 12.93 -5.12
N SER A 110 14.08 11.77 -5.33
CA SER A 110 13.59 10.74 -6.24
C SER A 110 12.37 9.98 -5.73
N GLY A 111 12.10 9.94 -4.41
CA GLY A 111 10.92 9.27 -3.83
C GLY A 111 9.75 10.19 -3.49
N CYS A 112 10.00 11.49 -3.33
CA CYS A 112 9.01 12.46 -2.86
C CYS A 112 7.94 12.83 -3.93
N ASN A 113 8.13 12.48 -5.21
CA ASN A 113 7.23 12.91 -6.30
C ASN A 113 6.05 11.97 -6.61
N GLN A 114 6.13 10.68 -6.27
CA GLN A 114 5.09 9.71 -6.63
C GLN A 114 3.97 9.58 -5.59
N ASP A 115 4.22 10.02 -4.36
CA ASP A 115 3.21 9.96 -3.30
C ASP A 115 3.37 11.08 -2.26
N TRP A 116 3.53 12.32 -2.74
CA TRP A 116 3.81 13.50 -1.90
C TRP A 116 2.80 13.69 -0.76
N ILE A 117 1.53 13.33 -0.95
CA ILE A 117 0.49 13.53 0.07
C ILE A 117 0.62 12.49 1.20
N ASN A 118 0.85 11.22 0.86
CA ASN A 118 1.10 10.19 1.85
C ASN A 118 2.46 10.42 2.52
N HIS A 119 3.48 10.78 1.74
CA HIS A 119 4.78 11.18 2.26
C HIS A 119 4.67 12.38 3.21
N LYS A 120 3.85 13.40 2.92
CA LYS A 120 3.67 14.55 3.80
C LYS A 120 2.96 14.17 5.10
N LEU A 121 1.94 13.30 5.04
CA LEU A 121 1.29 12.78 6.26
C LEU A 121 2.28 12.02 7.14
N ILE A 122 3.17 11.23 6.54
CA ILE A 122 4.22 10.48 7.24
C ILE A 122 5.31 11.41 7.76
N CYS A 123 5.82 12.30 6.92
CA CYS A 123 6.92 13.19 7.25
C CYS A 123 6.52 14.21 8.32
N ASP A 124 5.25 14.62 8.36
CA ASP A 124 4.68 15.45 9.43
C ASP A 124 4.45 14.66 10.73
N ALA A 125 4.25 13.34 10.65
CA ALA A 125 3.97 12.49 11.82
C ALA A 125 5.25 12.13 12.62
N LEU A 126 6.42 12.59 12.19
CA LEU A 126 7.72 12.02 12.57
C LEU A 126 8.80 13.08 12.78
N PRO A 127 9.71 12.81 13.72
CA PRO A 127 10.89 12.04 13.34
C PRO A 127 10.78 10.57 13.76
N TYR A 128 11.09 9.64 12.84
CA TYR A 128 11.20 8.21 13.17
C TYR A 128 12.26 8.09 14.27
N PRO A 129 11.95 7.53 15.44
CA PRO A 129 12.97 7.28 16.41
C PRO A 129 13.99 6.29 15.82
N VAL A 130 15.27 6.53 16.08
CA VAL A 130 16.31 5.51 15.90
C VAL A 130 15.85 4.30 16.72
N LYS A 131 15.80 3.11 16.10
CA LYS A 131 15.35 1.80 16.63
C LYS A 131 15.22 1.71 18.15
N SER A 132 14.17 1.04 18.64
CA SER A 132 13.91 0.89 20.07
C SER A 132 15.19 0.50 20.81
N GLN A 133 15.64 1.38 21.71
CA GLN A 133 16.82 1.14 22.54
C GLN A 133 16.48 0.21 23.72
N SER A 134 15.18 -0.05 23.94
CA SER A 134 14.66 -0.86 25.03
C SER A 134 14.52 -2.31 24.58
N GLN A 135 15.01 -3.24 25.40
CA GLN A 135 14.85 -4.68 25.19
C GLN A 135 13.41 -5.18 25.41
N GLN A 136 12.48 -4.30 25.82
CA GLN A 136 11.11 -4.66 26.20
C GLN A 136 10.03 -3.80 25.52
N SER A 137 10.38 -3.13 24.43
CA SER A 137 9.40 -2.41 23.61
C SER A 137 9.78 -2.40 22.14
N VAL A 138 8.77 -2.26 21.29
CA VAL A 138 8.92 -2.08 19.84
C VAL A 138 8.18 -0.82 19.40
N TYR A 139 8.59 -0.21 18.30
CA TYR A 139 7.84 0.87 17.70
C TYR A 139 6.67 0.35 16.86
N GLY A 140 5.50 0.95 17.08
CA GLY A 140 4.28 0.73 16.31
C GLY A 140 3.68 2.05 15.80
N ILE A 141 2.62 1.93 15.02
CA ILE A 141 1.79 3.06 14.58
C ILE A 141 0.46 3.00 15.31
N TYR A 142 0.15 4.05 16.05
CA TYR A 142 -1.14 4.25 16.67
C TYR A 142 -2.01 5.15 15.80
N LEU A 143 -3.22 4.70 15.52
CA LEU A 143 -4.26 5.43 14.80
C LEU A 143 -5.36 5.80 15.81
N PRO A 144 -5.19 6.89 16.56
CA PRO A 144 -6.22 7.39 17.46
C PRO A 144 -7.50 7.74 16.70
N GLU A 145 -8.66 7.43 17.31
CA GLU A 145 -9.96 7.63 16.64
C GLU A 145 -10.31 9.11 16.40
N ASP A 146 -9.93 9.99 17.34
CA ASP A 146 -10.33 11.41 17.33
C ASP A 146 -9.29 12.34 16.70
N ASN A 147 -8.14 11.81 16.29
CA ASN A 147 -7.01 12.58 15.74
C ASN A 147 -6.96 12.49 14.22
N ASP A 148 -6.31 13.45 13.58
CA ASP A 148 -6.24 13.53 12.12
C ASP A 148 -5.04 12.80 11.50
N LYS A 149 -4.04 12.45 12.32
CA LYS A 149 -2.75 11.92 11.88
C LYS A 149 -2.34 10.69 12.68
N PRO A 150 -1.63 9.73 12.03
CA PRO A 150 -1.01 8.60 12.71
C PRO A 150 0.07 9.07 13.68
N ILE A 151 0.30 8.30 14.74
CA ILE A 151 1.31 8.61 15.76
C ILE A 151 2.25 7.41 15.90
N PHE A 152 3.55 7.66 15.89
CA PHE A 152 4.53 6.65 16.27
C PHE A 152 4.59 6.49 17.78
N VAL A 153 4.47 5.25 18.25
CA VAL A 153 4.39 4.94 19.68
C VAL A 153 5.33 3.80 20.02
N SER A 154 5.90 3.85 21.22
CA SER A 154 6.62 2.72 21.82
C SER A 154 5.61 1.79 22.49
N VAL A 155 5.54 0.55 22.05
CA VAL A 155 4.62 -0.48 22.57
C VAL A 155 5.43 -1.44 23.42
N SER A 156 5.20 -1.42 24.73
CA SER A 156 5.84 -2.35 25.65
C SER A 156 5.33 -3.78 25.43
N PHE A 157 6.20 -4.77 25.67
CA PHE A 157 5.80 -6.17 25.72
C PHE A 157 6.41 -6.87 26.94
N LYS A 158 5.81 -8.00 27.29
CA LYS A 158 6.39 -8.96 28.24
C LYS A 158 6.62 -10.30 27.55
N MET A 159 7.69 -10.99 27.91
CA MET A 159 7.86 -12.39 27.51
C MET A 159 6.91 -13.25 28.31
N VAL A 160 6.15 -14.11 27.64
CA VAL A 160 5.23 -15.08 28.23
C VAL A 160 5.68 -16.46 27.80
N TYR A 161 5.74 -17.40 28.74
CA TYR A 161 6.02 -18.80 28.46
C TYR A 161 4.73 -19.54 28.12
N ASP A 162 4.68 -20.16 26.95
CA ASP A 162 3.63 -21.07 26.54
C ASP A 162 3.99 -22.50 26.96
N LYS A 163 3.13 -23.12 27.76
CA LYS A 163 3.35 -24.48 28.25
C LYS A 163 3.00 -25.54 27.20
N GLU A 164 2.08 -25.23 26.28
CA GLU A 164 1.61 -26.19 25.28
C GLU A 164 2.68 -26.39 24.22
N ASP A 165 3.28 -25.29 23.74
CA ASP A 165 4.32 -25.33 22.72
C ASP A 165 5.75 -25.33 23.29
N ASN A 166 5.89 -25.16 24.61
CA ASN A 166 7.18 -25.04 25.29
C ASN A 166 8.05 -23.90 24.70
N THR A 167 7.43 -22.78 24.32
CA THR A 167 8.08 -21.62 23.70
C THR A 167 7.87 -20.35 24.54
N HIS A 168 8.64 -19.31 24.24
CA HIS A 168 8.38 -17.96 24.78
C HIS A 168 7.90 -17.05 23.65
N TYR A 169 6.87 -16.25 23.90
CA TYR A 169 6.38 -15.25 22.96
C TYR A 169 6.26 -13.86 23.62
N GLN A 170 6.28 -12.84 22.78
CA GLN A 170 6.06 -11.46 23.19
C GLN A 170 4.56 -11.16 23.27
N ARG A 171 4.09 -10.77 24.45
CA ARG A 171 2.74 -10.23 24.66
C ARG A 171 2.79 -8.71 24.77
N LEU A 172 2.33 -8.03 23.72
CA LEU A 172 2.23 -6.56 23.68
C LEU A 172 1.18 -6.02 24.65
N ASP A 173 1.47 -4.86 25.25
CA ASP A 173 0.51 -4.07 26.00
C ASP A 173 -0.41 -3.30 25.03
N LYS A 174 -1.43 -4.00 24.52
CA LYS A 174 -2.47 -3.40 23.68
C LYS A 174 -3.47 -2.56 24.49
N GLU A 175 -3.61 -2.83 25.78
CA GLU A 175 -4.62 -2.21 26.64
C GLU A 175 -4.37 -0.70 26.83
N SER A 176 -3.10 -0.29 26.88
CA SER A 176 -2.70 1.12 26.93
C SER A 176 -3.15 1.93 25.71
N PHE A 177 -3.47 1.28 24.58
CA PHE A 177 -3.89 1.92 23.34
C PHE A 177 -5.37 1.67 22.99
N LEU A 178 -5.88 0.47 23.28
CA LEU A 178 -7.22 0.04 22.87
C LEU A 178 -8.24 0.05 24.02
N GLY A 179 -7.78 0.24 25.27
CA GLY A 179 -8.60 0.22 26.48
C GLY A 179 -8.67 -1.17 27.13
N LYS A 180 -8.78 -1.20 28.47
CA LYS A 180 -8.74 -2.43 29.29
C LYS A 180 -9.95 -3.34 29.14
N ASP A 181 -11.12 -2.76 28.90
CA ASP A 181 -12.39 -3.51 28.79
C ASP A 181 -12.78 -3.81 27.34
N ALA A 182 -11.87 -3.58 26.39
CA ALA A 182 -12.14 -3.84 24.99
C ALA A 182 -11.83 -5.30 24.66
N PHE A 183 -12.81 -6.01 24.10
CA PHE A 183 -12.51 -7.21 23.33
C PHE A 183 -11.67 -6.78 22.12
N THR A 184 -10.40 -7.16 22.10
CA THR A 184 -9.47 -6.77 21.03
C THR A 184 -9.40 -7.88 20.01
N SER A 185 -9.59 -7.50 18.75
CA SER A 185 -9.36 -8.36 17.59
C SER A 185 -8.07 -7.93 16.89
N SER A 186 -7.54 -8.79 16.03
CA SER A 186 -6.39 -8.45 15.20
C SER A 186 -6.56 -9.03 13.81
N SER A 187 -6.28 -8.21 12.80
CA SER A 187 -6.10 -8.65 11.42
C SER A 187 -4.60 -8.73 11.13
N VAL A 188 -4.19 -9.70 10.31
CA VAL A 188 -2.79 -9.90 9.94
C VAL A 188 -2.62 -9.67 8.44
N MET A 189 -1.66 -8.84 8.09
CA MET A 189 -1.29 -8.54 6.71
C MET A 189 0.08 -9.16 6.42
N ALA A 190 0.07 -10.36 5.85
CA ALA A 190 1.28 -11.06 5.41
C ALA A 190 1.62 -10.83 3.92
N ARG A 191 0.72 -10.16 3.18
CA ARG A 191 0.90 -9.79 1.77
C ARG A 191 0.23 -8.45 1.50
N ASN A 192 0.78 -7.67 0.57
CA ASN A 192 0.14 -6.43 0.13
C ASN A 192 -0.95 -6.73 -0.91
N PRO A 193 -2.23 -6.42 -0.60
CA PRO A 193 -3.36 -6.75 -1.47
C PRO A 193 -3.46 -5.85 -2.71
N LEU A 194 -2.93 -4.62 -2.66
CA LEU A 194 -2.94 -3.68 -3.79
C LEU A 194 -1.62 -3.62 -4.54
N ASN A 195 -0.55 -4.20 -3.99
CA ASN A 195 0.74 -4.34 -4.63
C ASN A 195 1.27 -5.78 -4.56
N PRO A 196 0.80 -6.70 -5.43
CA PRO A 196 1.20 -8.10 -5.40
C PRO A 196 2.70 -8.35 -5.63
N GLN A 197 3.43 -7.37 -6.19
CA GLN A 197 4.88 -7.46 -6.43
C GLN A 197 5.69 -7.12 -5.16
N ARG A 198 5.06 -6.52 -4.15
CA ARG A 198 5.67 -6.26 -2.86
C ARG A 198 5.81 -7.57 -2.09
N VAL A 199 7.05 -8.07 -2.04
CA VAL A 199 7.40 -9.18 -1.16
C VAL A 199 7.58 -8.65 0.26
N MET A 200 6.63 -8.96 1.14
CA MET A 200 6.75 -8.73 2.57
C MET A 200 7.64 -9.82 3.18
N GLN A 201 8.57 -9.45 4.05
CA GLN A 201 9.38 -10.39 4.83
C GLN A 201 8.82 -10.60 6.24
N ASN A 202 8.07 -9.61 6.70
CA ASN A 202 7.48 -9.49 8.02
C ASN A 202 6.04 -9.04 7.81
N MET A 203 5.15 -9.44 8.72
CA MET A 203 3.74 -9.11 8.61
C MET A 203 3.34 -7.95 9.52
N LEU A 204 2.32 -7.20 9.10
CA LEU A 204 1.70 -6.20 9.96
C LEU A 204 0.54 -6.83 10.74
N VAL A 205 0.44 -6.46 12.01
CA VAL A 205 -0.62 -6.89 12.92
C VAL A 205 -1.45 -5.66 13.27
N ILE A 206 -2.66 -5.60 12.75
CA ILE A 206 -3.60 -4.50 12.92
C ILE A 206 -4.55 -4.87 14.06
N SER A 207 -4.28 -4.35 15.25
CA SER A 207 -5.09 -4.60 16.45
C SER A 207 -6.13 -3.50 16.65
N TYR A 208 -7.38 -3.87 16.88
CA TYR A 208 -8.49 -2.93 17.04
C TYR A 208 -9.52 -3.48 18.04
N ARG A 209 -10.45 -2.62 18.47
CA ARG A 209 -11.56 -3.01 19.35
C ARG A 209 -12.63 -3.72 18.53
N ASP A 210 -12.94 -4.99 18.76
CA ASP A 210 -13.93 -5.71 17.95
C ASP A 210 -15.38 -5.28 18.24
N HIS A 211 -15.62 -4.78 19.45
CA HIS A 211 -16.97 -4.44 19.91
C HIS A 211 -17.51 -3.11 19.38
N PHE A 212 -16.83 -2.43 18.45
CA PHE A 212 -17.28 -1.11 17.98
C PHE A 212 -18.69 -1.09 17.38
N LEU A 213 -19.17 -2.21 16.82
CA LEU A 213 -20.54 -2.34 16.31
C LEU A 213 -21.58 -2.59 17.41
N LYS A 214 -21.15 -3.15 18.55
CA LYS A 214 -22.04 -3.58 19.64
C LYS A 214 -22.12 -2.56 20.77
N ASP A 215 -21.04 -1.84 21.04
CA ASP A 215 -20.96 -0.93 22.18
C ASP A 215 -21.53 0.46 21.89
N GLY A 216 -21.65 0.84 20.60
CA GLY A 216 -22.09 2.17 20.18
C GLY A 216 -21.19 3.32 20.64
N LYS A 217 -20.03 3.01 21.24
CA LYS A 217 -19.11 3.98 21.85
C LYS A 217 -18.02 4.42 20.87
N SER A 218 -17.68 3.53 19.94
CA SER A 218 -16.56 3.75 19.02
C SER A 218 -17.01 4.61 17.83
N LYS A 219 -16.24 5.67 17.54
CA LYS A 219 -16.50 6.58 16.41
C LYS A 219 -15.70 6.14 15.19
N THR A 220 -16.09 6.61 14.00
CA THR A 220 -15.25 6.48 12.79
C THR A 220 -13.86 7.02 13.08
N ASN A 221 -12.85 6.23 12.77
CA ASN A 221 -11.47 6.59 13.01
C ASN A 221 -11.05 7.66 11.99
N LYS A 222 -10.93 8.91 12.45
CA LYS A 222 -10.60 10.06 11.60
C LYS A 222 -9.21 9.93 10.98
N THR A 223 -8.26 9.32 11.70
CA THR A 223 -6.91 9.08 11.17
C THR A 223 -7.00 8.20 9.92
N VAL A 224 -7.70 7.07 10.00
CA VAL A 224 -7.89 6.14 8.88
C VAL A 224 -8.66 6.80 7.73
N TYR A 225 -9.73 7.54 8.05
CA TYR A 225 -10.51 8.29 7.06
C TYR A 225 -9.66 9.32 6.31
N ASN A 226 -8.84 10.11 7.02
CA ASN A 226 -8.00 11.14 6.44
C ASN A 226 -6.86 10.55 5.61
N MET A 227 -6.22 9.48 6.12
CA MET A 227 -5.19 8.74 5.37
C MET A 227 -5.77 8.33 4.01
N THR A 228 -6.91 7.64 4.01
CA THR A 228 -7.57 7.10 2.80
C THR A 228 -8.41 8.08 2.02
N LYS A 229 -8.51 9.34 2.47
CA LYS A 229 -9.36 10.39 1.88
C LYS A 229 -10.82 9.95 1.71
N GLY A 230 -11.33 9.22 2.71
CA GLY A 230 -12.69 8.70 2.73
C GLY A 230 -12.97 7.60 1.72
N LYS A 231 -11.95 6.98 1.11
CA LYS A 231 -12.10 5.87 0.15
C LYS A 231 -12.12 4.50 0.82
N LEU A 232 -12.62 4.41 2.05
CA LEU A 232 -12.68 3.15 2.78
C LEU A 232 -13.81 2.27 2.25
N LEU A 233 -13.53 0.97 2.17
CA LEU A 233 -14.56 -0.05 1.94
C LEU A 233 -15.24 -0.45 3.25
N HIS A 234 -14.50 -0.41 4.36
CA HIS A 234 -14.98 -0.71 5.70
C HIS A 234 -15.02 0.53 6.59
N ASP A 235 -16.07 0.69 7.40
CA ASP A 235 -16.14 1.76 8.41
C ASP A 235 -15.31 1.37 9.64
N TRP A 236 -14.00 1.62 9.55
CA TRP A 236 -13.07 1.42 10.65
C TRP A 236 -13.36 2.39 11.79
N ARG A 237 -13.71 1.84 12.97
CA ARG A 237 -14.06 2.61 14.16
C ARG A 237 -13.14 2.32 15.33
N GLY A 238 -13.05 3.29 16.23
CA GLY A 238 -12.26 3.18 17.46
C GLY A 238 -10.75 3.30 17.22
N PRO A 239 -9.96 3.28 18.30
CA PRO A 239 -8.50 3.30 18.21
C PRO A 239 -7.97 2.01 17.55
N ILE A 240 -6.90 2.16 16.77
CA ILE A 240 -6.22 1.04 16.12
C ILE A 240 -4.72 1.12 16.45
N LEU A 241 -4.12 -0.01 16.78
CA LEU A 241 -2.68 -0.15 16.99
C LEU A 241 -2.12 -1.11 15.94
N VAL A 242 -1.13 -0.64 15.19
CA VAL A 242 -0.43 -1.42 14.18
C VAL A 242 0.97 -1.72 14.68
N THR A 243 1.33 -2.99 14.68
CA THR A 243 2.70 -3.47 15.01
C THR A 243 3.21 -4.40 13.91
N LYS A 244 4.51 -4.72 13.93
CA LYS A 244 5.16 -5.59 12.96
C LYS A 244 5.66 -6.84 13.64
N ALA A 245 5.24 -7.99 13.15
CA ALA A 245 5.69 -9.30 13.62
C ALA A 245 6.78 -9.85 12.69
N GLU A 246 7.77 -10.50 13.28
CA GLU A 246 8.87 -11.12 12.55
C GLU A 246 8.39 -12.32 11.74
N GLY A 247 8.72 -12.36 10.46
CA GLY A 247 8.34 -13.44 9.55
C GLY A 247 6.89 -13.35 9.05
N LEU A 248 6.46 -14.42 8.37
CA LEU A 248 5.15 -14.54 7.71
C LEU A 248 4.30 -15.70 8.27
N ASN A 249 4.70 -16.29 9.39
CA ASN A 249 3.90 -17.33 10.04
C ASN A 249 2.73 -16.69 10.78
N ILE A 250 1.56 -16.69 10.16
CA ILE A 250 0.34 -16.08 10.70
C ILE A 250 -0.21 -16.81 11.94
N ILE A 251 0.19 -18.07 12.16
CA ILE A 251 -0.32 -18.90 13.25
C ILE A 251 0.54 -18.64 14.50
N ASP A 252 1.87 -18.71 14.36
CA ASP A 252 2.79 -18.76 15.51
C ASP A 252 3.91 -17.71 15.41
N PHE A 253 3.54 -16.44 15.45
CA PHE A 253 4.52 -15.35 15.52
C PHE A 253 4.84 -15.00 16.97
N HIS A 254 6.09 -15.20 17.34
CA HIS A 254 6.55 -15.06 18.72
C HIS A 254 7.23 -13.72 19.00
N ASN A 255 7.70 -13.03 17.95
CA ASN A 255 8.50 -11.81 18.05
C ASN A 255 7.87 -10.66 17.27
N TYR A 256 7.90 -9.48 17.87
CA TYR A 256 7.66 -8.21 17.20
C TYR A 256 8.97 -7.47 16.99
N ILE A 257 8.98 -6.66 15.95
CA ILE A 257 10.09 -5.79 15.57
C ILE A 257 9.57 -4.38 15.31
N ASP A 258 10.47 -3.40 15.27
CA ASP A 258 10.11 -2.01 14.99
C ASP A 258 9.48 -1.85 13.60
N ILE A 259 8.36 -1.13 13.53
CA ILE A 259 7.84 -0.60 12.27
C ILE A 259 8.80 0.45 11.71
N ASP A 260 8.96 0.45 10.40
CA ASP A 260 9.74 1.42 9.65
C ASP A 260 8.89 2.15 8.60
N SER A 261 9.52 3.06 7.85
CA SER A 261 8.85 3.87 6.83
C SER A 261 8.27 3.10 5.66
N SER A 262 8.81 1.92 5.34
CA SER A 262 8.34 1.11 4.22
C SER A 262 6.99 0.44 4.53
N ASP A 263 6.73 0.16 5.80
CA ASP A 263 5.50 -0.51 6.25
C ASP A 263 4.26 0.41 6.13
N PHE A 264 4.45 1.73 6.08
CA PHE A 264 3.33 2.66 6.04
C PHE A 264 2.54 2.57 4.72
N SER A 265 3.24 2.37 3.59
CA SER A 265 2.57 2.14 2.30
C SER A 265 1.74 0.86 2.35
N ASP A 266 2.28 -0.19 2.97
CA ASP A 266 1.59 -1.47 3.14
C ASP A 266 0.34 -1.29 4.02
N LEU A 267 0.44 -0.54 5.12
CA LEU A 267 -0.69 -0.20 5.98
C LEU A 267 -1.78 0.60 5.26
N PHE A 268 -1.38 1.54 4.40
CA PHE A 268 -2.33 2.31 3.61
C PHE A 268 -3.13 1.41 2.65
N ASP A 269 -2.42 0.52 1.95
CA ASP A 269 -3.03 -0.42 1.01
C ASP A 269 -3.96 -1.42 1.70
N PHE A 270 -3.63 -1.80 2.94
CA PHE A 270 -4.51 -2.60 3.78
C PHE A 270 -5.87 -1.92 3.99
N PHE A 271 -5.91 -0.67 4.43
CA PHE A 271 -7.18 0.02 4.70
C PHE A 271 -8.01 0.33 3.44
N LEU A 272 -7.36 0.47 2.28
CA LEU A 272 -8.07 0.66 1.01
C LEU A 272 -8.67 -0.63 0.43
N SER A 273 -8.12 -1.79 0.80
CA SER A 273 -8.54 -3.09 0.24
C SER A 273 -9.41 -3.91 1.18
N TYR A 274 -9.23 -3.76 2.48
CA TYR A 274 -9.95 -4.53 3.48
C TYR A 274 -11.34 -3.91 3.70
N GLY A 275 -12.36 -4.64 3.25
CA GLY A 275 -13.78 -4.29 3.20
C GLY A 275 -14.65 -5.38 3.81
#